data_AF-A0A1Z5L1Q4-F1
#
_entry.id   AF-A0A1Z5L1Q4-F1
#
_cell.length_a   1.000
_cell.length_b   1.000
_cell.length_c   1.000
_cell.angle_alpha   90.00
_cell.angle_beta   90.00
_cell.angle_gamma   90.00
#
_symmetry.space_group_name_H-M   'P 1'
#
loop_
_entity.id
_entity.type
_entity.pdbx_description
1 polymer ?
#
loop_
_entity_poly.entity_id
_entity_poly.type
_entity_poly.pdbx_seq_one_letter_code
_entity_poly.pdbx_strand_id
1 'polypeptide(L)'
;MALNEVGYWAIGIRIDSGDLAYLSKCASELFDKVAKKYNQPWLNSLLIVASNDINEETIISLNEQGHKINSFGIGTHLVTCQKQPALGCVYKLVEVNNQSCIKLSLDIQKVTVPSSKACFRLFGQEGYALL
;
A
#
# COMPACT_ATOMS: atom_id res chain seq x y z
N MET A 1 -1.74 12.61 -34.63
CA MET A 1 -1.36 13.06 -33.27
C MET A 1 0.13 13.33 -33.32
N ALA A 2 0.56 14.60 -33.18
CA ALA A 2 1.91 15.03 -33.52
C ALA A 2 3.03 14.23 -32.82
N LEU A 3 2.87 13.89 -31.54
CA LEU A 3 3.87 13.10 -30.79
C LEU A 3 3.98 11.65 -31.28
N ASN A 4 2.86 11.02 -31.63
CA ASN A 4 2.85 9.67 -32.19
C ASN A 4 3.52 9.61 -33.56
N GLU A 5 3.35 10.66 -34.38
CA GLU A 5 3.95 10.76 -35.71
C GLU A 5 5.48 10.81 -35.64
N VAL A 6 6.04 11.31 -34.53
CA VAL A 6 7.49 11.31 -34.26
C VAL A 6 7.93 10.15 -33.35
N GLY A 7 7.08 9.15 -33.13
CA GLY A 7 7.41 7.89 -32.44
C GLY A 7 7.25 7.90 -30.92
N TYR A 8 6.70 8.95 -30.32
CA TYR A 8 6.43 9.01 -28.88
C TYR A 8 4.98 8.62 -28.54
N TRP A 9 4.82 7.86 -27.46
CA TRP A 9 3.54 7.36 -26.99
C TRP A 9 3.30 7.83 -25.56
N ALA A 10 2.09 8.31 -25.29
CA ALA A 10 1.69 8.59 -23.92
C ALA A 10 1.52 7.26 -23.15
N ILE A 11 1.93 7.24 -21.88
CA ILE A 11 1.83 6.06 -21.01
C ILE A 11 0.54 6.11 -20.18
N GLY A 12 0.07 7.31 -19.84
CA GLY A 12 -1.07 7.49 -18.97
C GLY A 12 -1.27 8.93 -18.53
N ILE A 13 -2.17 9.12 -17.58
CA ILE A 13 -2.45 10.38 -16.91
C ILE A 13 -2.32 10.24 -15.39
N ARG A 14 -2.13 11.36 -14.71
CA ARG A 14 -2.19 11.47 -13.25
C ARG A 14 -3.35 12.36 -12.86
N ILE A 15 -4.19 11.89 -11.94
CA ILE A 15 -5.25 12.66 -11.28
C ILE A 15 -4.80 12.95 -9.85
N ASP A 16 -4.71 14.23 -9.49
CA ASP A 16 -4.14 14.65 -8.20
C ASP A 16 -5.07 15.48 -7.32
N SER A 17 -6.31 15.66 -7.75
CA SER A 17 -7.30 16.48 -7.08
C SER A 17 -8.71 16.14 -7.59
N GLY A 18 -9.73 16.57 -6.83
CA GLY A 18 -11.13 16.29 -7.13
C GLY A 18 -11.58 14.88 -6.74
N ASP A 19 -12.75 14.49 -7.25
CA ASP A 19 -13.32 13.15 -7.03
C ASP A 19 -12.58 12.12 -7.91
N LEU A 20 -11.64 11.40 -7.29
CA LEU A 20 -10.79 10.43 -8.00
C LEU A 20 -11.59 9.27 -8.61
N ALA A 21 -12.66 8.82 -7.96
CA ALA A 21 -13.49 7.73 -8.47
C ALA A 21 -14.26 8.16 -9.71
N TYR A 22 -14.92 9.32 -9.64
CA TYR A 22 -15.64 9.90 -10.77
C TYR A 22 -14.70 10.23 -11.93
N LEU A 23 -13.62 10.96 -11.66
CA LEU A 23 -12.69 11.43 -12.68
C LEU A 23 -11.98 10.25 -13.38
N SER A 24 -11.62 9.19 -12.65
CA SER A 24 -11.02 8.01 -13.28
C SER A 24 -11.98 7.30 -14.24
N LYS A 25 -13.28 7.22 -13.91
CA LYS A 25 -14.30 6.67 -14.82
C LYS A 25 -14.45 7.55 -16.06
N CYS A 26 -14.57 8.86 -15.87
CA CYS A 26 -14.66 9.80 -16.99
C CYS A 26 -13.43 9.73 -17.91
N ALA A 27 -12.23 9.64 -17.34
CA ALA A 27 -11.00 9.48 -18.12
C ALA A 27 -10.99 8.17 -18.92
N SER A 28 -11.35 7.06 -18.29
CA SER A 28 -11.44 5.75 -18.95
C SER A 28 -12.43 5.78 -20.12
N GLU A 29 -13.63 6.33 -19.92
CA GLU A 29 -14.62 6.45 -20.99
C GLU A 29 -14.16 7.38 -22.12
N LEU A 30 -13.43 8.45 -21.78
CA LEU A 30 -12.88 9.36 -22.76
C LEU A 30 -11.80 8.67 -23.61
N PHE A 31 -10.91 7.90 -22.98
CA PHE A 31 -9.92 7.10 -23.70
C PHE A 31 -10.59 6.15 -24.70
N ASP A 32 -11.63 5.43 -24.29
CA ASP A 32 -12.39 4.56 -25.19
C ASP A 32 -13.03 5.31 -26.37
N LYS A 33 -13.62 6.49 -26.10
CA LYS A 33 -14.25 7.32 -27.15
C LYS A 33 -13.22 7.84 -28.14
N VAL A 34 -12.07 8.32 -27.66
CA VAL A 34 -10.99 8.87 -28.50
C VAL A 34 -10.32 7.75 -29.29
N ALA A 35 -10.06 6.60 -28.68
CA ALA A 35 -9.51 5.43 -29.35
C ALA A 35 -10.35 4.99 -30.55
N LYS A 36 -11.69 4.90 -30.37
CA LYS A 36 -12.62 4.58 -31.46
C LYS A 36 -12.66 5.68 -32.52
N LYS A 37 -12.77 6.94 -32.11
CA LYS A 37 -12.89 8.08 -33.04
C LYS A 37 -11.69 8.22 -33.98
N TYR A 38 -10.49 7.98 -33.47
CA TYR A 38 -9.25 8.12 -34.25
C TYR A 38 -8.67 6.79 -34.72
N ASN A 39 -9.34 5.67 -34.47
CA ASN A 39 -8.88 4.30 -34.76
C ASN A 39 -7.49 4.00 -34.17
N GLN A 40 -7.32 4.32 -32.89
CA GLN A 40 -6.06 4.24 -32.13
C GLN A 40 -6.26 3.37 -30.89
N PRO A 41 -6.18 2.03 -30.99
CA PRO A 41 -6.53 1.10 -29.92
C PRO A 41 -5.61 1.19 -28.69
N TRP A 42 -4.38 1.67 -28.87
CA TRP A 42 -3.42 1.84 -27.78
C TRP A 42 -3.90 2.83 -26.70
N LEU A 43 -4.79 3.77 -27.04
CA LEU A 43 -5.35 4.71 -26.07
C LEU A 43 -6.16 4.01 -24.97
N ASN A 44 -6.72 2.82 -25.23
CA ASN A 44 -7.41 2.00 -24.23
C ASN A 44 -6.47 1.43 -23.16
N SER A 45 -5.16 1.43 -23.42
CA SER A 45 -4.13 0.90 -22.52
C SER A 45 -3.45 1.97 -21.67
N LEU A 46 -3.88 3.23 -21.79
CA LEU A 46 -3.36 4.32 -20.98
C LEU A 46 -3.63 4.10 -19.49
N LEU A 47 -2.58 4.26 -18.69
CA LEU A 47 -2.68 4.14 -17.24
C LEU A 47 -3.34 5.38 -16.63
N ILE A 48 -4.20 5.16 -15.65
CA ILE A 48 -4.74 6.21 -14.78
C ILE A 48 -4.08 6.05 -13.42
N VAL A 49 -3.24 7.02 -13.06
CA VAL A 49 -2.57 7.06 -11.76
C VAL A 49 -3.27 8.10 -10.89
N ALA A 50 -3.56 7.77 -9.63
CA ALA A 50 -4.10 8.73 -8.68
C ALA A 50 -3.13 9.01 -7.55
N SER A 51 -2.99 10.27 -7.16
CA SER A 51 -2.14 10.68 -6.04
C SER A 51 -2.74 11.90 -5.35
N ASN A 52 -3.43 11.71 -4.23
CA ASN A 52 -3.95 12.81 -3.39
C ASN A 52 -4.35 12.28 -2.02
N ASP A 53 -3.52 12.49 -1.00
CA ASP A 53 -3.79 12.11 0.40
C ASP A 53 -4.43 10.72 0.59
N ILE A 54 -3.89 9.74 -0.13
CA ILE A 54 -4.48 8.40 -0.21
C ILE A 54 -4.04 7.59 1.02
N ASN A 55 -5.01 6.98 1.69
CA ASN A 55 -4.81 6.01 2.78
C ASN A 55 -5.67 4.76 2.58
N GLU A 56 -5.62 3.82 3.53
CA GLU A 56 -6.35 2.55 3.41
C GLU A 56 -7.86 2.75 3.32
N GLU A 57 -8.43 3.70 4.07
CA GLU A 57 -9.87 4.00 4.06
C GLU A 57 -10.29 4.60 2.72
N THR A 58 -9.48 5.50 2.16
CA THR A 58 -9.71 6.05 0.83
C THR A 58 -9.69 4.96 -0.23
N ILE A 59 -8.73 4.03 -0.18
CA ILE A 59 -8.63 2.92 -1.15
C ILE A 59 -9.86 2.02 -1.07
N ILE A 60 -10.33 1.69 0.13
CA ILE A 60 -11.57 0.92 0.33
C ILE A 60 -12.75 1.65 -0.31
N SER A 61 -12.93 2.94 -0.02
CA SER A 61 -14.01 3.73 -0.59
C SER A 61 -13.94 3.82 -2.12
N LEU A 62 -12.74 3.95 -2.70
CA LEU A 62 -12.56 3.96 -4.15
C LEU A 62 -12.96 2.62 -4.77
N ASN A 63 -12.57 1.50 -4.14
CA ASN A 63 -12.92 0.15 -4.58
C ASN A 63 -14.44 -0.06 -4.56
N GLU A 64 -15.13 0.35 -3.50
CA GLU A 64 -16.59 0.29 -3.39
C GLU A 64 -17.29 1.10 -4.48
N GLN A 65 -16.72 2.23 -4.85
CA GLN A 65 -17.22 3.08 -5.93
C GLN A 65 -16.92 2.51 -7.32
N GLY A 66 -16.10 1.47 -7.47
CA GLY A 66 -15.75 0.89 -8.76
C GLY A 66 -14.94 1.84 -9.64
N HIS A 67 -13.95 2.52 -9.05
CA HIS A 67 -13.01 3.42 -9.76
C HIS A 67 -12.27 2.72 -10.91
N LYS A 68 -11.63 3.51 -11.79
CA LYS A 68 -10.83 3.01 -12.94
C LYS A 68 -9.35 3.37 -12.84
N ILE A 69 -8.83 3.46 -11.62
CA ILE A 69 -7.42 3.82 -11.35
C ILE A 69 -6.58 2.55 -11.43
N ASN A 70 -5.46 2.60 -12.15
CA ASN A 70 -4.53 1.48 -12.31
C ASN A 70 -3.42 1.48 -11.25
N SER A 71 -3.07 2.64 -10.69
CA SER A 71 -2.00 2.77 -9.72
C SER A 71 -2.24 3.92 -8.74
N PHE A 72 -1.81 3.74 -7.49
CA PHE A 72 -1.93 4.73 -6.42
C PHE A 72 -0.55 5.24 -6.00
N GLY A 73 -0.36 6.55 -6.07
CA GLY A 73 0.78 7.24 -5.50
C GLY A 73 0.50 7.64 -4.05
N ILE A 74 0.97 6.82 -3.10
CA ILE A 74 0.78 7.04 -1.67
C ILE A 74 2.06 7.64 -1.08
N GLY A 75 1.97 8.87 -0.55
CA GLY A 75 3.10 9.59 0.03
C GLY A 75 3.08 9.57 1.56
N THR A 76 2.58 10.66 2.15
CA THR A 76 2.65 10.96 3.59
C THR A 76 2.19 9.81 4.47
N HIS A 77 1.02 9.23 4.17
CA HIS A 77 0.45 8.14 4.98
C HIS A 77 1.37 6.92 5.07
N LEU A 78 2.06 6.56 3.99
CA LEU A 78 2.96 5.41 3.93
C LEU A 78 4.29 5.71 4.64
N VAL A 79 4.93 6.83 4.32
CA VAL A 79 6.28 7.16 4.82
C VAL A 79 6.28 7.51 6.31
N THR A 80 5.23 8.16 6.79
CA THR A 80 5.15 8.60 8.18
C THR A 80 4.46 7.60 9.10
N CYS A 81 3.88 6.52 8.52
CA CYS A 81 2.99 5.60 9.23
C CYS A 81 1.97 6.36 10.09
N GLN A 82 1.27 7.34 9.51
CA GLN A 82 0.58 8.41 10.24
C GLN A 82 -0.35 7.93 11.39
N LYS A 83 -0.99 6.76 11.25
CA LYS A 83 -1.84 6.15 12.30
C LYS A 83 -1.02 5.67 13.51
N GLN A 84 0.18 5.15 13.28
CA GLN A 84 1.10 4.69 14.32
C GLN A 84 2.57 4.92 13.85
N PRO A 85 3.14 6.12 14.10
CA PRO A 85 4.46 6.49 13.57
C PRO A 85 5.62 5.79 14.29
N ALA A 86 5.35 5.04 15.36
CA ALA A 86 6.35 4.33 16.14
C ALA A 86 5.89 2.91 16.47
N LEU A 87 6.78 1.94 16.24
CA LEU A 87 6.53 0.52 16.46
C LEU A 87 6.65 0.11 17.95
N GLY A 88 7.32 0.92 18.78
CA GLY A 88 7.48 0.63 20.21
C GLY A 88 8.43 -0.53 20.53
N CYS A 89 9.36 -0.88 19.63
CA CYS A 89 10.33 -1.96 19.86
C CYS A 89 11.25 -1.67 21.05
N VAL A 90 11.63 -2.74 21.77
CA VAL A 90 12.58 -2.68 22.87
C VAL A 90 13.69 -3.72 22.69
N TYR A 91 14.90 -3.35 23.08
CA TYR A 91 16.01 -4.30 23.25
C TYR A 91 16.27 -4.49 24.74
N LYS A 92 16.37 -5.75 25.18
CA LYS A 92 16.60 -6.12 26.58
C LYS A 92 17.57 -7.30 26.66
N LEU A 93 18.48 -7.22 27.61
CA LEU A 93 19.40 -8.30 27.95
C LEU A 93 18.63 -9.41 28.68
N VAL A 94 18.74 -10.63 28.17
CA VAL A 94 18.02 -11.81 28.71
C VAL A 94 18.97 -12.86 29.29
N GLU A 95 20.27 -12.80 28.97
CA GLU A 95 21.26 -13.77 29.41
C GLU A 95 22.68 -13.19 29.36
N VAL A 96 23.51 -13.47 30.37
CA VAL A 96 24.95 -13.14 30.42
C VAL A 96 25.69 -14.32 31.04
N ASN A 97 26.76 -14.81 30.40
CA ASN A 97 27.55 -15.94 30.93
C ASN A 97 26.69 -17.15 31.35
N ASN A 98 25.70 -17.50 30.52
CA ASN A 98 24.69 -18.54 30.79
C ASN A 98 23.83 -18.30 32.06
N GLN A 99 23.80 -17.07 32.57
CA GLN A 99 22.92 -16.65 33.67
C GLN A 99 21.76 -15.82 33.13
N SER A 100 20.54 -16.29 33.38
CA SER A 100 19.31 -15.62 33.00
C SER A 100 19.18 -14.23 33.63
N CYS A 101 18.80 -13.24 32.82
CA CYS A 101 18.50 -11.89 33.25
C CYS A 101 17.02 -11.60 33.08
N ILE A 102 16.41 -10.96 34.08
CA ILE A 102 15.01 -10.51 34.05
C ILE A 102 14.92 -9.05 34.50
N LYS A 103 14.19 -8.24 33.72
CA LYS A 103 13.82 -6.88 34.11
C LYS A 103 12.45 -6.91 34.76
N LEU A 104 12.40 -6.51 36.03
CA LEU A 104 11.14 -6.32 36.75
C LEU A 104 10.51 -4.97 36.41
N SER A 105 9.20 -4.90 36.58
CA SER A 105 8.38 -3.74 36.24
C SER A 105 7.17 -3.72 37.16
N LEU A 106 6.71 -2.53 37.55
CA LEU A 106 5.43 -2.38 38.26
C LEU A 106 4.24 -2.79 37.38
N ASP A 107 4.41 -2.67 36.07
CA ASP A 107 3.49 -3.17 35.06
C ASP A 107 3.90 -4.59 34.64
N ILE A 108 3.06 -5.57 34.99
CA ILE A 108 3.31 -7.01 34.78
C ILE A 108 3.51 -7.32 33.29
N GLN A 109 2.82 -6.62 32.38
CA GLN A 109 2.96 -6.84 30.93
C GLN A 109 4.32 -6.40 30.39
N LYS A 110 5.07 -5.58 31.15
CA LYS A 110 6.41 -5.07 30.79
C LYS A 110 7.55 -5.82 31.47
N VAL A 111 7.25 -6.95 32.13
CA VAL A 111 8.27 -7.88 32.63
C VAL A 111 8.81 -8.70 31.47
N THR A 112 10.14 -8.80 31.37
CA THR A 112 10.79 -9.53 30.27
C THR A 112 10.83 -11.02 30.52
N VAL A 113 10.69 -11.84 29.48
CA VAL A 113 10.93 -13.29 29.58
C VAL A 113 12.45 -13.54 29.60
N PRO A 114 13.01 -14.22 30.62
CA PRO A 114 14.45 -14.46 30.73
C PRO A 114 14.99 -15.44 29.69
N SER A 115 16.32 -15.58 29.66
CA SER A 115 17.11 -16.56 28.88
C SER A 115 17.04 -16.41 27.36
N SER A 116 17.97 -17.08 26.68
CA SER A 116 17.91 -17.26 25.22
C SER A 116 16.64 -18.01 24.80
N LYS A 117 16.01 -17.58 23.70
CA LYS A 117 14.72 -18.10 23.22
C LYS A 117 14.78 -18.34 21.71
N ALA A 118 14.12 -19.41 21.28
CA ALA A 118 13.82 -19.67 19.88
C ALA A 118 12.34 -19.39 19.59
N CYS A 119 12.06 -18.75 18.47
CA CYS A 119 10.69 -18.46 18.02
C CYS A 119 10.30 -19.46 16.93
N PHE A 120 9.10 -20.04 17.06
CA PHE A 120 8.56 -20.98 16.08
C PHE A 120 7.21 -20.48 15.57
N ARG A 121 6.94 -20.70 14.28
CA ARG A 121 5.60 -20.55 13.69
C ARG A 121 5.06 -21.94 13.37
N LEU A 122 3.91 -22.29 13.94
CA LEU A 122 3.30 -23.60 13.78
C LEU A 122 2.32 -23.58 12.60
N PHE A 123 2.36 -24.61 11.77
CA PHE A 123 1.49 -24.75 10.61
C PHE A 123 0.64 -26.02 10.73
N GLY A 124 -0.63 -25.93 10.36
CA GLY A 124 -1.54 -27.06 10.28
C GLY A 124 -1.26 -27.91 9.04
N GLN A 125 -1.93 -29.06 8.94
CA GLN A 125 -1.79 -29.97 7.80
C GLN A 125 -2.18 -29.31 6.47
N GLU A 126 -3.08 -28.33 6.51
CA GLU A 126 -3.52 -27.56 5.34
C GLU A 126 -2.57 -26.41 4.97
N GLY A 127 -1.48 -26.20 5.73
CA GLY A 127 -0.47 -25.17 5.46
C GLY A 127 -0.80 -23.78 6.01
N TYR A 128 -1.92 -23.60 6.73
CA TYR A 128 -2.22 -22.37 7.46
C TYR A 128 -1.47 -22.30 8.78
N ALA A 129 -1.05 -21.10 9.19
CA ALA A 129 -0.51 -20.87 10.52
C ALA A 129 -1.61 -21.13 11.58
N LEU A 130 -1.28 -21.84 12.66
CA LEU A 130 -2.23 -22.28 13.69
C LEU A 130 -2.61 -21.18 14.71
N LEU A 131 -2.10 -19.96 14.54
CA LEU A 131 -2.29 -18.79 15.40
C LEU A 131 -2.33 -17.53 14.56
#